data_AF-A0A9E4J0L9-F1
#
_entry.id   AF-A0A9E4J0L9-F1
#
_cell.length_a   1.000
_cell.length_b   1.000
_cell.length_c   1.000
_cell.angle_alpha   90.00
_cell.angle_beta   90.00
_cell.angle_gamma   90.00
#
_symmetry.space_group_name_H-M   'P 1'
#
loop_
_entity.id
_entity.type
_entity.pdbx_description
1 polymer ?
#
loop_
_entity_poly.entity_id
_entity_poly.type
_entity_poly.pdbx_seq_one_letter_code
_entity_poly.pdbx_strand_id
1 'polypeptide(L)'
;MAAERRSPWVYVLLGCLGLLVLGAVVVGGLVFFGVRTAQNIAVDNEDPERRRDRALEILGAGEAPGGYHAVTVVSVPFVLDMAIFSDLAPGAEPWAGEFGERGFYYVQALWGGEDLRAFFDGETTEAAALRDMGLELDLEENLGRGDLDREDVAVRWADFRGSTMFGAGEEIGEFVTLIEFDCPEDERMRMGIWFGPAEESGEADGTQNDEAADSAPGSEALAAFLEPIRPCSATAPDEG
;
A
#
# COMPACT_ATOMS: atom_id res chain seq x y z
N MET A 1 31.51 10.98 -61.13
CA MET A 1 30.21 11.12 -60.44
C MET A 1 30.39 12.20 -59.39
N ALA A 2 29.88 13.40 -59.63
CA ALA A 2 30.02 14.50 -58.69
C ALA A 2 29.09 14.24 -57.50
N ALA A 3 29.63 14.18 -56.28
CA ALA A 3 28.84 14.07 -55.07
C ALA A 3 28.12 15.41 -54.84
N GLU A 4 26.79 15.42 -54.97
CA GLU A 4 25.96 16.57 -54.62
C GLU A 4 26.18 16.95 -53.16
N ARG A 5 26.66 18.18 -52.93
CA ARG A 5 26.82 18.72 -51.58
C ARG A 5 25.43 18.98 -51.00
N ARG A 6 24.90 18.03 -50.21
CA ARG A 6 23.70 18.26 -49.41
C ARG A 6 23.98 19.37 -48.39
N SER A 7 23.07 20.34 -48.33
CA SER A 7 23.15 21.46 -47.38
C SER A 7 23.17 20.93 -45.95
N PRO A 8 24.10 21.38 -45.08
CA PRO A 8 24.14 21.01 -43.66
C PRO A 8 22.81 21.21 -42.92
N TRP A 9 22.00 22.17 -43.38
CA TRP A 9 20.66 22.46 -42.83
C TRP A 9 19.67 21.30 -42.94
N VAL A 10 19.84 20.40 -43.92
CA VAL A 10 18.97 19.23 -44.06
C VAL A 10 19.14 18.29 -42.87
N TYR A 11 20.36 18.11 -42.37
CA TYR A 11 20.63 17.28 -41.19
C TYR A 11 20.09 17.89 -39.91
N VAL A 12 20.17 19.22 -39.77
CA VAL A 12 19.59 19.95 -38.63
C VAL A 12 18.06 19.82 -38.63
N LEU A 13 17.41 20.02 -39.77
CA LEU A 13 15.95 19.85 -39.88
C LEU A 13 15.52 18.40 -39.63
N LEU A 14 16.26 17.43 -40.16
CA LEU A 14 15.99 16.01 -39.92
C LEU A 14 16.16 15.64 -38.44
N GLY A 15 17.17 16.20 -37.77
CA GLY A 15 17.40 16.02 -36.34
C GLY A 15 16.29 16.62 -35.48
N CYS A 16 15.89 17.87 -35.75
CA CYS A 16 14.80 18.52 -35.03
C CYS A 16 13.46 17.81 -35.27
N LEU A 17 13.16 17.41 -36.51
CA LEU A 17 11.96 16.65 -36.82
C LEU A 17 11.96 15.30 -36.10
N GLY A 18 13.10 14.60 -36.09
CA GLY A 18 13.26 13.34 -35.36
C GLY A 18 13.00 13.50 -33.86
N LEU A 19 13.57 14.54 -33.23
CA LEU A 19 13.34 14.85 -31.81
C LEU A 19 11.88 15.20 -31.52
N LEU A 20 11.22 15.99 -32.38
CA LEU A 20 9.80 16.33 -32.21
C LEU A 20 8.90 15.10 -32.33
N VAL A 21 9.16 14.23 -33.31
CA VAL A 21 8.41 12.98 -33.47
C VAL A 21 8.64 12.06 -32.28
N LEU A 22 9.90 11.91 -31.83
CA LEU A 22 10.22 11.11 -30.65
C LEU A 22 9.50 11.65 -29.41
N GLY A 23 9.54 12.96 -29.17
CA GLY A 23 8.83 13.59 -28.07
C GLY A 23 7.32 13.36 -28.13
N ALA A 24 6.71 13.51 -29.31
CA ALA A 24 5.28 13.24 -29.51
C ALA A 24 4.92 11.76 -29.24
N VAL A 25 5.78 10.82 -29.65
CA VAL A 25 5.57 9.39 -29.39
C VAL A 25 5.67 9.09 -27.89
N VAL A 26 6.66 9.63 -27.19
CA VAL A 26 6.82 9.44 -25.74
C VAL A 26 5.63 10.01 -24.99
N VAL A 27 5.25 11.27 -25.26
CA VAL A 27 4.10 11.91 -24.59
C VAL A 27 2.81 11.19 -24.93
N GLY A 28 2.59 10.83 -26.20
CA GLY A 28 1.41 10.07 -26.61
C GLY A 28 1.32 8.71 -25.94
N GLY A 29 2.45 8.01 -25.80
CA GLY A 29 2.54 6.73 -25.10
C GLY A 29 2.20 6.85 -23.61
N LEU A 30 2.74 7.86 -22.92
CA LEU A 30 2.43 8.12 -21.50
C LEU A 30 0.95 8.45 -21.28
N VAL A 31 0.35 9.30 -22.14
CA VAL A 31 -1.07 9.64 -22.05
C VAL A 31 -1.95 8.42 -22.29
N PHE A 32 -1.66 7.63 -23.34
CA PHE A 32 -2.41 6.40 -23.63
C PHE A 32 -2.32 5.39 -22.48
N PHE A 33 -1.12 5.21 -21.93
CA PHE A 33 -0.90 4.33 -20.79
C PHE A 33 -1.67 4.81 -19.55
N GLY A 34 -1.58 6.10 -19.22
CA GLY A 34 -2.30 6.68 -18.08
C GLY A 34 -3.81 6.51 -18.18
N VAL A 35 -4.40 6.77 -19.36
CA VAL A 35 -5.84 6.57 -19.60
C VAL A 35 -6.22 5.09 -19.47
N ARG A 36 -5.42 4.18 -20.03
CA ARG A 36 -5.68 2.74 -19.96
C ARG A 36 -5.59 2.21 -18.53
N THR A 37 -4.60 2.64 -17.76
CA THR A 37 -4.45 2.27 -16.35
C THR A 37 -5.62 2.78 -15.52
N ALA A 38 -6.04 4.04 -15.71
CA ALA A 38 -7.21 4.59 -15.02
C ALA A 38 -8.50 3.82 -15.34
N GLN A 39 -8.69 3.40 -16.60
CA GLN A 39 -9.81 2.56 -17.00
C GLN A 39 -9.76 1.17 -16.35
N ASN A 40 -8.58 0.54 -16.29
CA ASN A 40 -8.42 -0.77 -15.65
C ASN A 40 -8.74 -0.68 -14.14
N ILE A 41 -8.23 0.34 -13.46
CA ILE A 41 -8.54 0.60 -12.04
C ILE A 41 -10.04 0.78 -11.84
N ALA A 42 -10.71 1.58 -12.68
CA ALA A 42 -12.16 1.78 -12.59
C ALA A 42 -12.90 0.43 -12.73
N VAL A 43 -12.54 -0.36 -13.74
CA VAL A 43 -13.16 -1.67 -14.00
C VAL A 43 -12.92 -2.66 -12.86
N ASP A 44 -11.72 -2.69 -12.28
CA ASP A 44 -11.39 -3.58 -11.17
C ASP A 44 -12.13 -3.17 -9.88
N ASN A 45 -12.52 -1.90 -9.75
CA ASN A 45 -13.28 -1.42 -8.60
C ASN A 45 -14.80 -1.44 -8.80
N GLU A 46 -15.32 -1.50 -10.03
CA GLU A 46 -16.76 -1.58 -10.30
C GLU A 46 -17.37 -2.93 -9.94
N ASP A 47 -16.62 -4.03 -10.09
CA ASP A 47 -17.08 -5.39 -9.82
C ASP A 47 -16.50 -5.91 -8.48
N PRO A 48 -17.34 -6.19 -7.45
CA PRO A 48 -16.87 -6.67 -6.15
C PRO A 48 -16.06 -7.97 -6.21
N GLU A 49 -16.37 -8.89 -7.13
CA GLU A 49 -15.63 -10.15 -7.25
C GLU A 49 -14.24 -9.90 -7.82
N ARG A 50 -14.14 -9.11 -8.90
CA ARG A 50 -12.83 -8.73 -9.46
C ARG A 50 -11.99 -7.91 -8.49
N ARG A 51 -12.62 -7.00 -7.75
CA ARG A 51 -11.96 -6.19 -6.73
C ARG A 51 -11.34 -7.09 -5.66
N ARG A 52 -12.12 -8.06 -5.16
CA ARG A 52 -11.65 -9.05 -4.20
C ARG A 52 -10.48 -9.84 -4.77
N ASP A 53 -10.64 -10.43 -5.96
CA ASP A 53 -9.60 -11.28 -6.56
C ASP A 53 -8.30 -10.51 -6.76
N ARG A 54 -8.38 -9.26 -7.25
CA ARG A 54 -7.21 -8.40 -7.43
C ARG A 54 -6.57 -8.01 -6.10
N ALA A 55 -7.35 -7.72 -5.07
CA ALA A 55 -6.83 -7.39 -3.74
C ALA A 55 -6.08 -8.57 -3.13
N LEU A 56 -6.61 -9.79 -3.29
CA LEU A 56 -5.97 -11.03 -2.85
C LEU A 56 -4.67 -11.30 -3.61
N GLU A 57 -4.65 -11.06 -4.92
CA GLU A 57 -3.44 -11.17 -5.73
C GLU A 57 -2.34 -10.21 -5.24
N ILE A 58 -2.69 -8.95 -4.96
CA ILE A 58 -1.76 -7.94 -4.44
C ILE A 58 -1.17 -8.37 -3.07
N LEU A 59 -1.97 -8.99 -2.21
CA LEU A 59 -1.51 -9.51 -0.91
C LEU A 59 -0.75 -10.85 -1.02
N GLY A 60 -0.82 -11.53 -2.16
CA GLY A 60 -0.41 -12.93 -2.30
C GLY A 60 -1.26 -13.88 -1.46
N ALA A 61 -2.49 -13.49 -1.12
CA ALA A 61 -3.37 -14.24 -0.21
C ALA A 61 -4.36 -15.11 -0.98
N GLY A 62 -4.70 -16.28 -0.42
CA GLY A 62 -5.79 -17.12 -0.95
C GLY A 62 -7.18 -16.67 -0.49
N GLU A 63 -7.25 -15.93 0.62
CA GLU A 63 -8.48 -15.44 1.22
C GLU A 63 -8.24 -14.12 1.96
N ALA A 64 -9.32 -13.37 2.19
CA ALA A 64 -9.24 -12.09 2.87
C ALA A 64 -9.02 -12.31 4.38
N PRO A 65 -8.19 -11.49 5.04
CA PRO A 65 -7.92 -11.66 6.46
C PRO A 65 -9.17 -11.35 7.30
N GLY A 66 -9.45 -12.17 8.32
CA GLY A 66 -10.26 -11.78 9.49
C GLY A 66 -11.64 -11.17 9.25
N GLY A 67 -12.39 -11.58 8.22
CA GLY A 67 -13.72 -11.02 7.95
C GLY A 67 -13.70 -9.66 7.25
N TYR A 68 -12.54 -9.22 6.78
CA TYR A 68 -12.40 -8.01 5.99
C TYR A 68 -12.82 -8.24 4.54
N HIS A 69 -13.22 -7.15 3.90
CA HIS A 69 -13.64 -7.10 2.52
C HIS A 69 -12.83 -6.05 1.76
N ALA A 70 -12.42 -6.39 0.53
CA ALA A 70 -11.75 -5.44 -0.35
C ALA A 70 -12.72 -4.30 -0.72
N VAL A 71 -12.36 -3.08 -0.38
CA VAL A 71 -13.16 -1.88 -0.67
C VAL A 71 -12.61 -1.09 -1.86
N THR A 72 -11.28 -1.09 -2.04
CA THR A 72 -10.66 -0.55 -3.24
C THR A 72 -9.32 -1.20 -3.54
N VAL A 73 -8.96 -1.22 -4.82
CA VAL A 73 -7.65 -1.64 -5.33
C VAL A 73 -7.11 -0.61 -6.30
N VAL A 74 -5.81 -0.33 -6.21
CA VAL A 74 -5.12 0.52 -7.18
C VAL A 74 -3.88 -0.22 -7.64
N SER A 75 -3.77 -0.46 -8.93
CA SER A 75 -2.59 -1.09 -9.51
C SER A 75 -2.11 -0.28 -10.70
N VAL A 76 -0.90 0.25 -10.57
CA VAL A 76 -0.15 0.91 -11.62
C VAL A 76 1.02 -0.02 -11.97
N PRO A 77 0.97 -0.67 -13.15
CA PRO A 77 1.95 -1.68 -13.51
C PRO A 77 3.38 -1.20 -13.29
N PHE A 78 4.19 -2.06 -12.66
CA PHE A 78 5.59 -1.84 -12.28
C PHE A 78 5.84 -0.79 -11.20
N VAL A 79 4.86 0.02 -10.82
CA VAL A 79 5.07 1.27 -10.09
C VAL A 79 4.51 1.19 -8.67
N LEU A 80 3.24 0.80 -8.55
CA LEU A 80 2.48 0.86 -7.31
C LEU A 80 1.36 -0.18 -7.33
N ASP A 81 1.25 -0.96 -6.27
CA ASP A 81 0.10 -1.81 -6.01
C ASP A 81 -0.45 -1.46 -4.62
N MET A 82 -1.77 -1.37 -4.50
CA MET A 82 -2.45 -0.96 -3.29
C MET A 82 -3.76 -1.72 -3.17
N ALA A 83 -4.04 -2.19 -1.96
CA ALA A 83 -5.30 -2.84 -1.63
C ALA A 83 -5.79 -2.33 -0.27
N ILE A 84 -7.05 -1.90 -0.23
CA ILE A 84 -7.69 -1.40 0.98
C ILE A 84 -8.83 -2.33 1.34
N PHE A 85 -8.91 -2.65 2.61
CA PHE A 85 -9.85 -3.56 3.21
C PHE A 85 -10.60 -2.88 4.36
N SER A 86 -11.87 -3.21 4.49
CA SER A 86 -12.70 -2.80 5.64
C SER A 86 -13.50 -3.99 6.15
N ASP A 87 -13.83 -3.98 7.43
CA ASP A 87 -14.83 -4.86 8.05
C ASP A 87 -16.28 -4.57 7.61
N LEU A 88 -16.53 -3.45 6.92
CA LEU A 88 -17.82 -3.16 6.32
C LEU A 88 -18.03 -4.02 5.07
N ALA A 89 -19.20 -4.68 4.99
CA ALA A 89 -19.58 -5.44 3.80
C ALA A 89 -19.59 -4.53 2.55
N PRO A 90 -19.02 -4.98 1.42
CA PRO A 90 -18.91 -4.15 0.23
C PRO A 90 -20.31 -3.90 -0.34
N GLY A 91 -20.68 -2.63 -0.46
CA GLY A 91 -21.89 -2.21 -1.15
C GLY A 91 -21.79 -2.33 -2.67
N ALA A 92 -22.92 -2.13 -3.35
CA ALA A 92 -22.96 -2.02 -4.81
C ALA A 92 -22.47 -0.64 -5.32
N GLU A 93 -22.35 0.34 -4.42
CA GLU A 93 -21.88 1.68 -4.75
C GLU A 93 -20.33 1.76 -4.68
N PRO A 94 -19.72 2.68 -5.44
CA PRO A 94 -18.29 2.96 -5.33
C PRO A 94 -17.93 3.34 -3.90
N TRP A 95 -16.82 2.82 -3.40
CA TRP A 95 -16.35 3.13 -2.05
C TRP A 95 -16.09 4.64 -1.90
N ALA A 96 -16.74 5.24 -0.90
CA ALA A 96 -16.68 6.69 -0.64
C ALA A 96 -15.62 7.09 0.40
N GLY A 97 -14.76 6.14 0.81
CA GLY A 97 -13.79 6.37 1.89
C GLY A 97 -14.27 5.93 3.28
N GLU A 98 -15.43 5.27 3.36
CA GLU A 98 -16.04 4.85 4.62
C GLU A 98 -15.47 3.49 5.06
N PHE A 99 -15.03 3.39 6.32
CA PHE A 99 -14.71 2.11 6.96
C PHE A 99 -15.81 1.78 7.98
N GLY A 100 -15.90 0.50 8.37
CA GLY A 100 -16.59 0.14 9.61
C GLY A 100 -15.73 0.49 10.82
N GLU A 101 -15.64 -0.40 11.80
CA GLU A 101 -14.83 -0.16 12.99
C GLU A 101 -13.33 -0.37 12.69
N ARG A 102 -13.01 -1.20 11.69
CA ARG A 102 -11.64 -1.60 11.40
C ARG A 102 -11.29 -1.47 9.92
N GLY A 103 -10.03 -1.14 9.66
CA GLY A 103 -9.51 -1.03 8.31
C GLY A 103 -8.09 -1.59 8.17
N PHE A 104 -7.76 -2.02 6.96
CA PHE A 104 -6.42 -2.42 6.61
C PHE A 104 -6.04 -1.86 5.24
N TYR A 105 -4.91 -1.18 5.19
CA TYR A 105 -4.36 -0.58 4.00
C TYR A 105 -3.03 -1.26 3.68
N TYR A 106 -2.90 -1.84 2.50
CA TYR A 106 -1.64 -2.41 2.02
C TYR A 106 -1.14 -1.63 0.81
N VAL A 107 0.16 -1.34 0.80
CA VAL A 107 0.85 -0.71 -0.31
C VAL A 107 2.15 -1.44 -0.62
N GLN A 108 2.42 -1.57 -1.91
CA GLN A 108 3.68 -2.00 -2.48
C GLN A 108 4.13 -0.98 -3.51
N ALA A 109 5.35 -0.47 -3.41
CA ALA A 109 5.86 0.55 -4.31
C ALA A 109 7.35 0.35 -4.64
N LEU A 110 7.79 0.92 -5.77
CA LEU A 110 9.22 0.93 -6.15
C LEU A 110 10.09 1.89 -5.31
N TRP A 111 9.49 2.76 -4.49
CA TRP A 111 10.19 3.79 -3.72
C TRP A 111 9.75 3.82 -2.25
N GLY A 112 10.44 4.61 -1.43
CA GLY A 112 10.06 4.86 -0.03
C GLY A 112 10.57 3.83 0.99
N GLY A 113 11.28 2.79 0.55
CA GLY A 113 11.78 1.74 1.44
C GLY A 113 12.83 2.20 2.45
N GLU A 114 13.72 3.13 2.06
CA GLU A 114 14.77 3.63 2.97
C GLU A 114 14.19 4.46 4.13
N ASP A 115 13.29 5.39 3.83
CA ASP A 115 12.66 6.22 4.86
C ASP A 115 11.75 5.40 5.79
N LEU A 116 11.06 4.40 5.24
CA LEU A 116 10.24 3.47 6.02
C LEU A 116 11.09 2.65 7.00
N ARG A 117 12.22 2.09 6.52
CA ARG A 117 13.14 1.34 7.39
C ARG A 117 13.68 2.19 8.52
N ALA A 118 14.12 3.41 8.21
CA ALA A 118 14.62 4.37 9.21
C ALA A 118 13.57 4.70 10.28
N PHE A 119 12.28 4.74 9.91
CA PHE A 119 11.18 4.93 10.85
C PHE A 119 11.04 3.73 11.80
N PHE A 120 11.01 2.51 11.27
CA PHE A 120 10.94 1.29 12.09
C PHE A 120 12.16 1.11 13.00
N ASP A 121 13.35 1.45 12.50
CA ASP A 121 14.60 1.46 13.27
C ASP A 121 14.62 2.55 14.36
N GLY A 122 13.65 3.47 14.35
CA GLY A 122 13.52 4.56 15.32
C GLY A 122 14.51 5.70 15.11
N GLU A 123 15.15 5.76 13.94
CA GLU A 123 16.07 6.82 13.55
C GLU A 123 15.33 8.12 13.21
N THR A 124 14.07 8.02 12.79
CA THR A 124 13.16 9.16 12.59
C THR A 124 11.87 8.98 13.38
N THR A 125 11.39 10.08 13.97
CA THR A 125 10.07 10.19 14.62
C THR A 125 9.01 10.74 13.67
N GLU A 126 9.43 11.30 12.52
CA GLU A 126 8.51 11.94 11.59
C GLU A 126 7.97 10.91 10.61
N ALA A 127 6.65 10.75 10.63
CA ALA A 127 5.83 10.11 9.60
C ALA A 127 5.89 10.84 8.24
N ALA A 128 6.95 11.59 7.93
CA ALA A 128 7.09 12.33 6.68
C ALA A 128 6.99 11.40 5.46
N ALA A 129 7.60 10.22 5.54
CA ALA A 129 7.47 9.17 4.52
C ALA A 129 6.01 8.75 4.31
N LEU A 130 5.23 8.63 5.39
CA LEU A 130 3.81 8.28 5.34
C LEU A 130 2.98 9.39 4.70
N ARG A 131 3.26 10.65 5.03
CA ARG A 131 2.61 11.82 4.41
C ARG A 131 2.92 11.96 2.93
N ASP A 132 4.15 11.67 2.52
CA ASP A 132 4.55 11.68 1.10
C ASP A 132 3.83 10.58 0.29
N MET A 133 3.41 9.50 0.96
CA MET A 133 2.53 8.47 0.41
C MET A 133 1.04 8.85 0.45
N GLY A 134 0.70 10.04 0.93
CA GLY A 134 -0.67 10.53 1.06
C GLY A 134 -1.43 9.94 2.25
N LEU A 135 -0.73 9.37 3.23
CA LEU A 135 -1.33 8.82 4.44
C LEU A 135 -1.30 9.86 5.55
N GLU A 136 -2.48 10.34 5.93
CA GLU A 136 -2.67 11.24 7.05
C GLU A 136 -2.94 10.40 8.31
N LEU A 137 -1.87 10.12 9.05
CA LEU A 137 -1.92 9.45 10.35
C LEU A 137 -1.63 10.48 11.44
N ASP A 138 -2.50 10.53 12.45
CA ASP A 138 -2.25 11.26 13.69
C ASP A 138 -1.79 10.26 14.76
N LEU A 139 -0.47 10.08 14.86
CA LEU A 139 0.15 9.14 15.80
C LEU A 139 0.55 9.90 17.06
N GLU A 140 -0.13 9.63 18.18
CA GLU A 140 0.07 10.36 19.43
C GLU A 140 1.11 9.70 20.34
N GLU A 141 0.99 8.39 20.54
CA GLU A 141 1.80 7.63 21.49
C GLU A 141 2.25 6.30 20.88
N ASN A 142 3.54 5.98 20.98
CA ASN A 142 4.08 4.68 20.58
C ASN A 142 3.89 3.69 21.74
N LEU A 143 3.11 2.65 21.48
CA LEU A 143 2.70 1.65 22.47
C LEU A 143 3.62 0.42 22.47
N GLY A 144 4.26 0.16 21.34
CA GLY A 144 5.12 -1.01 21.20
C GLY A 144 5.66 -1.21 19.79
N ARG A 145 6.69 -2.03 19.69
CA ARG A 145 7.25 -2.51 18.43
C ARG A 145 7.70 -3.94 18.60
N GLY A 146 7.76 -4.67 17.51
CA GLY A 146 8.33 -6.00 17.51
C GLY A 146 8.56 -6.54 16.12
N ASP A 147 9.11 -7.75 16.12
CA ASP A 147 9.35 -8.54 14.93
C ASP A 147 8.49 -9.80 14.99
N LEU A 148 8.01 -10.21 13.83
CA LEU A 148 7.28 -11.44 13.63
C LEU A 148 8.00 -12.22 12.52
N ASP A 149 8.78 -13.21 12.93
CA ASP A 149 9.46 -14.12 12.03
C ASP A 149 8.47 -15.13 11.45
N ARG A 150 8.31 -15.12 10.12
CA ARG A 150 7.59 -16.15 9.37
C ARG A 150 8.54 -16.83 8.41
N GLU A 151 8.22 -18.05 8.00
CA GLU A 151 9.07 -18.83 7.08
C GLU A 151 9.25 -18.14 5.72
N ASP A 152 8.31 -17.30 5.32
CA ASP A 152 8.21 -16.68 3.99
C ASP A 152 8.55 -15.18 3.95
N VAL A 153 8.50 -14.48 5.09
CA VAL A 153 8.70 -13.03 5.16
C VAL A 153 9.10 -12.62 6.58
N ALA A 154 10.06 -11.71 6.71
CA ALA A 154 10.32 -11.05 7.97
C ALA A 154 9.37 -9.85 8.10
N VAL A 155 8.63 -9.79 9.20
CA VAL A 155 7.64 -8.73 9.44
C VAL A 155 8.05 -7.90 10.64
N ARG A 156 8.10 -6.58 10.47
CA ARG A 156 8.28 -5.64 11.57
C ARG A 156 6.98 -4.90 11.80
N TRP A 157 6.66 -4.61 13.05
CA TRP A 157 5.45 -3.88 13.39
C TRP A 157 5.71 -2.83 14.46
N ALA A 158 4.87 -1.79 14.45
CA ALA A 158 4.88 -0.72 15.42
C ALA A 158 3.45 -0.28 15.69
N ASP A 159 3.05 -0.31 16.95
CA ASP A 159 1.71 0.05 17.41
C ASP A 159 1.71 1.45 17.99
N PHE A 160 0.69 2.21 17.63
CA PHE A 160 0.48 3.57 18.07
C PHE A 160 -0.95 3.76 18.54
N ARG A 161 -1.11 4.58 19.58
CA ARG A 161 -2.37 5.27 19.83
C ARG A 161 -2.50 6.41 18.86
N GLY A 162 -3.64 6.51 18.21
CA GLY A 162 -3.88 7.52 17.20
C GLY A 162 -4.99 7.15 16.25
N SER A 163 -5.29 8.06 15.35
CA SER A 163 -6.32 7.89 14.33
C SER A 163 -5.72 8.07 12.94
N THR A 164 -6.49 7.64 11.94
CA THR A 164 -6.18 7.87 10.54
C THR A 164 -7.34 8.61 9.90
N MET A 165 -7.01 9.58 9.04
CA MET A 165 -8.00 10.27 8.23
C MET A 165 -8.09 9.63 6.85
N PHE A 166 -9.30 9.22 6.47
CA PHE A 166 -9.60 8.76 5.11
C PHE A 166 -10.78 9.53 4.51
N GLY A 167 -10.77 9.66 3.19
CA GLY A 167 -11.90 10.21 2.43
C GLY A 167 -12.23 11.66 2.80
N ALA A 168 -13.45 11.90 3.29
CA ALA A 168 -13.98 13.24 3.59
C ALA A 168 -13.38 13.91 4.84
N GLY A 169 -12.31 13.33 5.41
CA GLY A 169 -11.64 13.82 6.62
C GLY A 169 -12.27 13.31 7.91
N GLU A 170 -12.90 12.14 7.88
CA GLU A 170 -13.33 11.46 9.11
C GLU A 170 -12.12 10.77 9.73
N GLU A 171 -11.88 11.04 11.01
CA GLU A 171 -10.89 10.33 11.82
C GLU A 171 -11.46 8.97 12.22
N ILE A 172 -10.74 7.91 11.88
CA ILE A 172 -11.13 6.52 12.12
C ILE A 172 -10.00 5.82 12.86
N GLY A 173 -10.39 4.97 13.81
CA GLY A 173 -9.47 4.21 14.64
C GLY A 173 -8.98 4.98 15.87
N GLU A 174 -8.72 4.23 16.93
CA GLU A 174 -8.05 4.71 18.15
C GLU A 174 -6.62 4.15 18.24
N PHE A 175 -6.35 3.10 17.45
CA PHE A 175 -5.05 2.44 17.34
C PHE A 175 -4.68 2.26 15.87
N VAL A 176 -3.40 2.44 15.60
CA VAL A 176 -2.79 2.23 14.30
C VAL A 176 -1.56 1.35 14.45
N THR A 177 -1.56 0.22 13.78
CA THR A 177 -0.42 -0.70 13.65
C THR A 177 0.19 -0.52 12.27
N LEU A 178 1.43 -0.05 12.24
CA LEU A 178 2.26 -0.01 11.04
C LEU A 178 3.00 -1.32 10.89
N ILE A 179 3.02 -1.86 9.68
CA ILE A 179 3.57 -3.18 9.37
C ILE A 179 4.50 -3.04 8.18
N GLU A 180 5.72 -3.52 8.29
CA GLU A 180 6.66 -3.62 7.19
C GLU A 180 6.91 -5.09 6.85
N PHE A 181 6.95 -5.38 5.56
CA PHE A 181 7.27 -6.71 5.05
C PHE A 181 8.61 -6.66 4.30
N ASP A 182 9.61 -7.37 4.83
CA ASP A 182 10.92 -7.46 4.19
C ASP A 182 11.00 -8.68 3.27
N CYS A 183 11.09 -8.42 1.96
CA CYS A 183 11.20 -9.44 0.93
C CYS A 183 12.62 -9.41 0.33
N PRO A 184 13.52 -10.34 0.70
CA PRO A 184 14.94 -10.24 0.34
C PRO A 184 15.22 -10.36 -1.16
N GLU A 185 14.28 -10.92 -1.93
CA GLU A 185 14.39 -11.10 -3.38
C GLU A 185 13.81 -9.93 -4.20
N ASP A 186 13.20 -8.93 -3.55
CA ASP A 186 12.55 -7.81 -4.23
C ASP A 186 12.78 -6.48 -3.48
N GLU A 187 13.33 -5.49 -4.17
CA GLU A 187 13.65 -4.17 -3.62
C GLU A 187 12.41 -3.28 -3.37
N ARG A 188 11.22 -3.71 -3.82
CA ARG A 188 9.97 -2.98 -3.58
C ARG A 188 9.65 -2.87 -2.09
N MET A 189 9.33 -1.65 -1.66
CA MET A 189 8.76 -1.38 -0.35
C MET A 189 7.39 -2.03 -0.26
N ARG A 190 7.09 -2.63 0.90
CA ARG A 190 5.79 -3.23 1.22
C ARG A 190 5.41 -2.85 2.63
N MET A 191 4.25 -2.24 2.77
CA MET A 191 3.77 -1.73 4.04
C MET A 191 2.27 -2.02 4.21
N GLY A 192 1.90 -2.42 5.42
CA GLY A 192 0.54 -2.50 5.90
C GLY A 192 0.26 -1.43 6.95
N ILE A 193 -0.97 -0.94 6.99
CA ILE A 193 -1.50 -0.09 8.06
C ILE A 193 -2.80 -0.72 8.50
N TRP A 194 -2.81 -1.25 9.71
CA TRP A 194 -3.98 -1.85 10.31
C TRP A 194 -4.50 -0.93 11.41
N PHE A 195 -5.80 -0.66 11.44
CA PHE A 195 -6.38 0.26 12.41
C PHE A 195 -7.76 -0.20 12.85
N GLY A 196 -8.13 0.19 14.07
CA GLY A 196 -9.38 -0.22 14.69
C GLY A 196 -9.63 0.47 16.05
N PRO A 197 -10.71 0.10 16.75
CA PRO A 197 -10.99 0.60 18.09
C PRO A 197 -10.01 0.00 19.10
N ALA A 198 -9.96 0.58 20.31
CA ALA A 198 -9.33 -0.10 21.44
C ALA A 198 -9.95 -1.50 21.63
N GLU A 199 -9.12 -2.53 21.77
CA GLU A 199 -9.63 -3.79 22.30
C GLU A 199 -9.87 -3.58 23.80
N GLU A 200 -11.13 -3.71 24.25
CA GLU A 200 -11.42 -3.75 25.68
C GLU A 200 -10.65 -4.93 26.28
N SER A 201 -9.70 -4.64 27.17
CA SER A 201 -8.91 -5.66 27.85
C SER A 201 -9.87 -6.58 28.61
N GLY A 202 -10.13 -7.76 28.05
CA GLY A 202 -10.93 -8.79 28.72
C GLY A 202 -10.33 -9.04 30.10
N GLU A 203 -11.14 -8.87 31.14
CA GLU A 203 -10.80 -9.03 32.56
C GLU A 203 -9.74 -10.12 32.77
N ALA A 204 -8.48 -9.70 32.87
CA ALA A 204 -7.40 -10.57 33.26
C ALA A 204 -7.59 -10.86 34.76
N ASP A 205 -7.95 -12.11 35.05
CA ASP A 205 -8.09 -12.64 36.40
C ASP A 205 -6.86 -12.28 37.23
N GLY A 206 -7.12 -11.65 38.38
CA GLY A 206 -6.18 -10.72 38.99
C GLY A 206 -4.84 -11.34 39.34
N THR A 207 -3.78 -10.87 38.68
CA THR A 207 -2.44 -10.79 39.27
C THR A 207 -1.75 -9.55 38.73
N GLN A 208 -1.34 -8.69 39.64
CA GLN A 208 -0.81 -7.34 39.45
C GLN A 208 0.25 -7.24 38.33
N ASN A 209 -0.06 -6.42 37.33
CA ASN A 209 0.83 -5.40 36.78
C ASN A 209 -0.05 -4.20 36.41
N ASP A 210 0.18 -3.06 37.06
CA ASP A 210 -0.52 -1.79 36.85
C ASP A 210 -0.08 -1.09 35.54
N GLU A 211 -0.09 -1.81 34.42
CA GLU A 211 0.09 -1.31 33.04
C GLU A 211 -1.04 -1.83 32.12
N ALA A 212 -2.22 -2.09 32.69
CA ALA A 212 -3.39 -2.64 32.01
C ALA A 212 -4.46 -1.56 31.71
N ALA A 213 -4.07 -0.49 31.02
CA ALA A 213 -4.99 0.44 30.39
C ALA A 213 -4.62 0.54 28.91
N ASP A 214 -5.57 0.19 28.02
CA ASP A 214 -5.52 0.48 26.58
C ASP A 214 -4.33 -0.11 25.80
N SER A 215 -4.17 -1.43 25.82
CA SER A 215 -3.16 -2.11 25.01
C SER A 215 -3.62 -2.22 23.55
N ALA A 216 -2.72 -1.93 22.60
CA ALA A 216 -2.89 -2.18 21.17
C ALA A 216 -3.29 -3.65 20.90
N PRO A 217 -3.89 -3.98 19.73
CA PRO A 217 -4.15 -5.37 19.38
C PRO A 217 -2.84 -6.17 19.51
N GLY A 218 -2.81 -7.10 20.47
CA GLY A 218 -1.58 -7.80 20.82
C GLY A 218 -0.94 -8.51 19.62
N SER A 219 0.36 -8.78 19.69
CA SER A 219 1.11 -9.43 18.61
C SER A 219 0.50 -10.74 18.10
N GLU A 220 -0.27 -11.44 18.94
CA GLU A 220 -1.04 -12.63 18.56
C GLU A 220 -2.21 -12.32 17.60
N ALA A 221 -2.96 -11.24 17.84
CA ALA A 221 -4.05 -10.81 16.97
C ALA A 221 -3.51 -10.35 15.60
N LEU A 222 -2.39 -9.61 15.61
CA LEU A 222 -1.68 -9.23 14.39
C LEU A 222 -1.17 -10.47 13.63
N ALA A 223 -0.57 -11.44 14.32
CA ALA A 223 -0.11 -12.68 13.71
C ALA A 223 -1.25 -13.45 13.02
N ALA A 224 -2.40 -13.56 13.69
CA ALA A 224 -3.60 -14.20 13.13
C ALA A 224 -4.15 -13.43 11.93
N PHE A 225 -4.17 -12.10 11.99
CA PHE A 225 -4.59 -11.26 10.87
C PHE A 225 -3.66 -11.42 9.66
N LEU A 226 -2.35 -11.52 9.88
CA LEU A 226 -1.36 -11.62 8.81
C LEU A 226 -1.19 -13.04 8.24
N GLU A 227 -1.69 -14.08 8.91
CA GLU A 227 -1.54 -15.48 8.50
C GLU A 227 -1.84 -15.75 6.99
N PRO A 228 -2.95 -15.27 6.40
CA PRO A 228 -3.23 -15.52 4.99
C PRO A 228 -2.39 -14.69 4.02
N ILE A 229 -1.70 -13.64 4.48
CA ILE A 229 -0.98 -12.67 3.64
C ILE A 229 0.43 -13.19 3.34
N ARG A 230 0.81 -13.22 2.05
CA ARG A 230 2.10 -13.75 1.55
C ARG A 230 2.72 -12.76 0.54
N PRO A 231 3.21 -11.61 1.01
CA PRO A 231 3.46 -10.45 0.16
C PRO A 231 4.72 -10.58 -0.72
N CYS A 232 5.61 -11.53 -0.41
CA CYS A 232 6.76 -11.86 -1.24
C CYS A 232 6.43 -12.89 -2.34
N SER A 233 5.28 -13.57 -2.25
CA SER A 233 4.85 -14.59 -3.21
C SER A 233 3.96 -14.05 -4.33
N ALA A 234 3.41 -12.84 -4.15
CA ALA A 234 2.68 -12.10 -5.18
C ALA A 234 3.63 -11.86 -6.36
N THR A 235 3.60 -12.80 -7.30
CA THR A 235 4.66 -12.96 -8.29
C THR A 235 4.59 -11.81 -9.28
N ALA A 236 5.77 -11.29 -9.64
CA ALA A 236 5.95 -10.35 -10.73
C ALA A 236 5.13 -10.80 -11.98
N PRO A 237 4.53 -9.86 -12.73
CA PRO A 237 3.68 -10.21 -13.87
C PRO A 237 4.43 -11.15 -14.81
N ASP A 238 3.82 -12.30 -15.07
CA ASP A 238 4.23 -13.26 -16.09
C ASP A 238 4.50 -12.51 -17.41
N GLU A 239 5.74 -12.53 -17.89
CA GLU A 239 6.09 -11.99 -19.21
C GLU A 239 5.49 -12.88 -20.29
N GLY A 240 4.21 -12.66 -20.62
CA GLY A 240 3.47 -13.28 -21.72
C GLY A 240 3.40 -12.41 -22.98
#